data_AF-A0A183L6P8-F1
#
_entry.id   AF-A0A183L6P8-F1
#
_cell.length_a   1.000
_cell.length_b   1.000
_cell.length_c   1.000
_cell.angle_alpha   90.00
_cell.angle_beta   90.00
_cell.angle_gamma   90.00
#
_symmetry.space_group_name_H-M   'P 1'
#
loop_
_entity.id
_entity.type
_entity.pdbx_description
1 polymer ?
#
loop_
_entity_poly.entity_id
_entity_poly.type
_entity_poly.pdbx_seq_one_letter_code
_entity_poly.pdbx_strand_id
1 'polypeptide(L)'
;MDHNSYTDDVKNTHKRQMAEKMIASALGGTSEDMVLAKESAAAFLSENLPEAIFGAPKAGPGMWASLLRCFKPLDGSTCQIIRFPQNEAAHALTFVKFNNQ
;
A
#
# COMPACT_ATOMS: atom_id res chain seq x y z
N MET A 1 11.91 -5.53 17.11
CA MET A 1 10.70 -5.99 16.39
C MET A 1 10.39 -4.94 15.35
N ASP A 2 10.76 -5.19 14.10
CA ASP A 2 10.58 -4.23 13.00
C ASP A 2 9.15 -4.33 12.45
N HIS A 3 8.25 -3.48 12.94
CA HIS A 3 6.90 -3.31 12.39
C HIS A 3 6.90 -2.30 11.23
N ASN A 4 7.88 -2.40 10.34
CA ASN A 4 8.06 -1.44 9.25
C ASN A 4 7.10 -1.76 8.10
N SER A 5 6.23 -0.80 7.79
CA SER A 5 5.17 -0.97 6.79
C SER A 5 5.08 0.23 5.86
N TYR A 6 4.65 -0.06 4.63
CA TYR A 6 4.25 0.95 3.66
C TYR A 6 2.75 1.20 3.74
N THR A 7 2.36 2.46 3.51
CA THR A 7 0.97 2.81 3.20
C THR A 7 0.58 2.22 1.84
N ASP A 8 -0.73 2.02 1.62
CA ASP A 8 -1.24 1.51 0.34
C ASP A 8 -0.82 2.39 -0.85
N ASP A 9 -0.73 3.71 -0.64
CA ASP A 9 -0.30 4.66 -1.68
C ASP A 9 1.18 4.46 -2.06
N VAL A 10 2.05 4.23 -1.08
CA VAL A 10 3.46 3.91 -1.34
C VAL A 10 3.60 2.55 -2.00
N LYS A 11 2.85 1.53 -1.55
CA LYS A 11 2.82 0.21 -2.22
C LYS A 11 2.41 0.34 -3.68
N ASN A 12 1.34 1.08 -3.97
CA ASN A 12 0.86 1.31 -5.33
C ASN A 12 1.88 2.06 -6.19
N THR A 13 2.56 3.06 -5.61
CA THR A 13 3.61 3.82 -6.30
C THR A 13 4.80 2.93 -6.64
N HIS A 14 5.29 2.15 -5.68
CA HIS A 14 6.38 1.20 -5.90
C HIS A 14 6.01 0.14 -6.94
N LYS A 15 4.77 -0.35 -6.91
CA LYS A 15 4.27 -1.32 -7.89
C LYS A 15 4.30 -0.77 -9.31
N ARG A 16 3.85 0.48 -9.51
CA ARG A 16 3.92 1.18 -10.80
C ARG A 16 5.35 1.38 -11.27
N GLN A 17 6.23 1.88 -10.39
CA GLN A 17 7.65 2.06 -10.72
C GLN A 17 8.34 0.74 -11.10
N MET A 18 7.96 -0.37 -10.46
CA MET A 18 8.50 -1.69 -10.80
C MET A 18 8.01 -2.16 -12.17
N ALA A 19 6.72 -1.98 -12.46
CA ALA A 19 6.15 -2.28 -13.78
C ALA A 19 6.81 -1.45 -14.90
N GLU A 20 7.04 -0.16 -14.66
CA GLU A 20 7.78 0.71 -15.59
C GLU A 20 9.21 0.23 -15.82
N LYS A 21 9.92 -0.19 -14.75
CA LYS A 21 11.26 -0.76 -14.85
C LYS A 21 11.29 -2.08 -15.64
N MET A 22 10.27 -2.93 -15.51
CA MET A 22 10.14 -4.16 -16.29
C MET A 22 10.04 -3.87 -17.80
N ILE A 23 9.24 -2.87 -18.17
CA ILE A 23 9.14 -2.45 -19.59
C ILE A 23 10.45 -1.80 -20.03
N ALA A 24 11.05 -0.96 -19.20
CA ALA A 24 12.29 -0.27 -19.51
C ALA A 24 13.48 -1.22 -19.71
N SER A 25 13.53 -2.35 -19.00
CA SER A 25 14.60 -3.34 -19.18
C SER A 25 14.56 -4.06 -20.52
N ALA A 26 13.43 -4.04 -21.24
CA ALA A 26 13.32 -4.58 -22.59
C ALA A 26 13.64 -3.55 -23.68
N LEU A 27 13.87 -2.26 -23.32
CA LEU A 27 14.24 -1.23 -24.28
C LEU A 27 15.58 -1.59 -24.94
N GLY A 28 15.58 -1.66 -26.28
CA GLY A 28 16.74 -2.08 -27.06
C GLY A 28 16.84 -3.60 -27.31
N GLY A 29 15.89 -4.38 -26.79
CA GLY A 29 15.71 -5.79 -27.11
C GLY A 29 14.90 -6.01 -28.38
N THR A 30 14.49 -7.26 -28.61
CA THR A 30 13.66 -7.62 -29.76
C THR A 30 12.21 -7.15 -29.58
N SER A 31 11.44 -7.12 -30.67
CA SER A 31 9.99 -6.83 -30.60
C SER A 31 9.25 -7.80 -29.69
N GLU A 32 9.68 -9.06 -29.64
CA GLU A 32 9.10 -10.10 -28.78
C GLU A 32 9.37 -9.80 -27.29
N ASP A 33 10.59 -9.40 -26.94
CA ASP A 33 10.95 -9.02 -25.56
C ASP A 33 10.11 -7.83 -25.08
N MET A 34 9.88 -6.86 -25.95
CA MET A 34 9.06 -5.69 -25.64
C MET A 34 7.58 -6.05 -25.41
N VAL A 35 7.03 -7.00 -26.16
CA VAL A 35 5.66 -7.49 -25.95
C VAL A 35 5.58 -8.25 -24.63
N LEU A 36 6.50 -9.19 -24.38
CA LEU A 36 6.53 -10.00 -23.16
C LEU A 36 6.68 -9.13 -21.90
N ALA A 37 7.53 -8.11 -21.93
CA ALA A 37 7.73 -7.20 -20.81
C ALA A 37 6.47 -6.38 -20.50
N LYS A 38 5.74 -5.94 -21.53
CA LYS A 38 4.46 -5.23 -21.36
C LYS A 38 3.38 -6.13 -20.78
N GLU A 39 3.25 -7.36 -21.28
CA GLU A 39 2.29 -8.34 -20.76
C GLU A 39 2.60 -8.69 -19.30
N SER A 40 3.87 -8.92 -18.97
CA SER A 40 4.32 -9.21 -17.61
C SER A 40 4.06 -8.03 -16.66
N ALA A 41 4.34 -6.80 -17.09
CA ALA A 41 4.07 -5.60 -16.32
C ALA A 41 2.55 -5.39 -16.09
N ALA A 42 1.73 -5.65 -17.10
CA ALA A 42 0.27 -5.57 -16.98
C ALA A 42 -0.28 -6.63 -16.01
N ALA A 43 0.19 -7.87 -16.12
CA ALA A 43 -0.17 -8.95 -15.19
C ALA A 43 0.22 -8.57 -13.76
N PHE A 44 1.45 -8.12 -13.55
CA PHE A 44 1.93 -7.66 -12.24
C PHE A 44 1.05 -6.55 -11.66
N LEU A 45 0.71 -5.52 -12.44
CA LEU A 45 -0.15 -4.42 -11.99
C LEU A 45 -1.56 -4.88 -11.60
N SER A 46 -2.12 -5.84 -12.33
CA SER A 46 -3.45 -6.40 -12.06
C SER A 46 -3.49 -7.33 -10.83
N GLU A 47 -2.38 -8.00 -10.52
CA GLU A 47 -2.34 -9.00 -9.46
C GLU A 47 -2.25 -8.35 -8.07
N ASN A 48 -3.20 -8.63 -7.18
CA ASN A 48 -3.14 -8.22 -5.78
C ASN A 48 -3.08 -9.45 -4.88
N LEU A 49 -1.87 -9.86 -4.51
CA LEU A 49 -1.66 -11.02 -3.63
C LEU A 49 -2.20 -10.72 -2.22
N PRO A 50 -3.03 -11.59 -1.63
CA PRO A 50 -3.56 -11.37 -0.29
C PRO A 50 -2.43 -11.34 0.76
N GLU A 51 -2.18 -10.17 1.34
CA GLU A 51 -1.12 -9.98 2.35
C GLU A 51 -1.30 -10.86 3.60
N ALA A 52 -2.53 -11.27 3.91
CA ALA A 52 -2.82 -12.18 5.01
C ALA A 52 -2.23 -13.59 4.79
N ILE A 53 -1.97 -13.97 3.54
CA ILE A 53 -1.42 -15.27 3.15
C ILE A 53 0.07 -15.14 2.83
N PHE A 54 0.43 -14.13 2.01
CA PHE A 54 1.79 -13.96 1.48
C PHE A 54 2.68 -13.03 2.32
N GLY A 55 2.10 -12.35 3.31
CA GLY A 55 2.76 -11.30 4.09
C GLY A 55 2.70 -9.95 3.41
N ALA A 56 2.72 -8.88 4.21
CA ALA A 56 2.81 -7.52 3.71
C ALA A 56 4.27 -7.20 3.27
N PRO A 57 4.45 -6.41 2.20
CA PRO A 57 5.78 -5.96 1.80
C PRO A 57 6.41 -5.09 2.89
N LYS A 58 7.60 -5.50 3.36
CA LYS A 58 8.31 -4.83 4.46
C LYS A 58 8.95 -3.53 3.99
N ALA A 59 8.80 -2.49 4.80
CA ALA A 59 9.48 -1.22 4.57
C ALA A 59 10.88 -1.19 5.21
N GLY A 60 11.68 -0.20 4.80
CA GLY A 60 13.00 0.04 5.38
C GLY A 60 12.94 0.46 6.86
N PRO A 61 14.07 0.45 7.57
CA PRO A 61 14.14 0.90 8.97
C PRO A 61 13.56 2.30 9.17
N GLY A 62 12.77 2.47 10.24
CA GLY A 62 12.17 3.77 10.59
C GLY A 62 10.91 4.14 9.78
N MET A 63 10.41 3.24 8.92
CA MET A 63 9.21 3.48 8.14
C MET A 63 7.95 2.98 8.85
N TRP A 64 6.89 3.77 8.85
CA TRP A 64 5.63 3.44 9.51
C TRP A 64 4.42 3.75 8.63
N ALA A 65 3.34 3.02 8.83
CA ALA A 65 2.06 3.32 8.21
C ALA A 65 0.96 3.18 9.26
N SER A 66 0.06 4.16 9.33
CA SER A 66 -1.10 4.10 10.23
C SER A 66 -2.37 4.55 9.51
N LEU A 67 -3.52 4.14 10.04
CA LEU A 67 -4.83 4.58 9.61
C LEU A 67 -5.78 4.61 10.82
N LEU A 68 -6.79 5.47 10.76
CA LEU A 68 -7.91 5.47 11.69
C LEU A 68 -9.12 4.81 11.03
N ARG A 69 -9.68 3.79 11.68
CA ARG A 69 -10.87 3.08 11.20
C ARG A 69 -12.00 3.23 12.20
N CYS A 70 -13.11 3.84 11.75
CA CYS A 70 -14.39 3.74 12.45
C CYS A 70 -15.16 2.55 11.88
N PHE A 71 -15.63 1.64 12.74
CA PHE A 71 -16.32 0.43 12.32
C PHE A 71 -17.51 0.14 13.25
N LYS A 72 -18.52 -0.58 12.73
CA LYS A 72 -19.64 -1.05 13.54
C LYS A 72 -19.20 -2.30 14.31
N PRO A 73 -19.33 -2.33 15.64
CA PRO A 73 -18.87 -3.47 16.43
C PRO A 73 -19.74 -4.72 16.26
N LEU A 74 -21.01 -4.58 15.82
CA LEU A 74 -21.95 -5.69 15.67
C LEU A 74 -21.62 -6.61 14.50
N ASP A 75 -21.23 -6.05 13.36
CA ASP A 75 -20.98 -6.79 12.11
C ASP A 75 -19.55 -6.62 11.58
N GLY A 76 -18.72 -5.81 12.25
CA GLY A 76 -17.35 -5.51 11.82
C GLY A 76 -17.26 -4.63 10.56
N SER A 77 -18.38 -4.12 10.05
CA SER A 77 -18.39 -3.31 8.83
C SER A 77 -17.70 -1.96 9.04
N THR A 78 -16.91 -1.54 8.06
CA THR A 78 -16.22 -0.25 8.10
C THR A 78 -17.21 0.88 7.83
N CYS A 79 -17.28 1.86 8.73
CA CYS A 79 -18.02 3.10 8.52
C CYS A 79 -17.14 4.16 7.83
N GLN A 80 -15.89 4.29 8.27
CA GLN A 80 -14.96 5.29 7.75
C GLN A 80 -13.52 4.82 7.90
N ILE A 81 -12.68 5.18 6.93
CA ILE A 81 -11.23 5.07 7.00
C ILE A 81 -10.63 6.45 6.73
N ILE A 82 -9.72 6.87 7.61
CA ILE A 82 -8.84 8.01 7.40
C ILE A 82 -7.42 7.46 7.32
N ARG A 83 -6.75 7.69 6.20
CA ARG A 83 -5.40 7.20 5.94
C ARG A 83 -4.42 8.30 6.30
N PHE A 84 -3.43 7.98 7.13
CA PHE A 84 -2.34 8.91 7.41
C PHE A 84 -1.25 8.75 6.33
N PRO A 85 -0.49 9.82 6.03
CA PRO A 85 0.70 9.76 5.21
C PRO A 85 1.73 8.72 5.69
N GLN A 86 2.64 8.33 4.79
CA GLN A 86 3.77 7.49 5.15
C GLN A 86 4.59 8.15 6.27
N ASN A 87 4.95 7.36 7.28
CA ASN A 87 5.69 7.74 8.48
C ASN A 87 4.95 8.62 9.48
N GLU A 88 3.65 8.88 9.27
CA GLU A 88 2.79 9.36 10.35
C GLU A 88 2.20 8.18 11.11
N ALA A 89 2.46 8.15 12.43
CA ALA A 89 2.04 7.09 13.32
C ALA A 89 1.13 7.65 14.42
N ALA A 90 -0.15 7.35 14.35
CA ALA A 90 -1.09 7.65 15.43
C ALA A 90 -0.82 6.75 16.65
N HIS A 91 -0.52 7.36 17.79
CA HIS A 91 -0.20 6.64 19.05
C HIS A 91 -1.32 6.73 20.10
N ALA A 92 -2.18 7.74 20.00
CA ALA A 92 -3.26 7.98 20.95
C ALA A 92 -4.49 8.51 20.22
N LEU A 93 -5.67 8.14 20.73
CA LEU A 93 -6.97 8.60 20.25
C LEU A 93 -7.88 8.81 21.47
N THR A 94 -8.70 9.84 21.43
CA THR A 94 -9.73 10.08 22.45
C THR A 94 -11.00 10.63 21.82
N PHE A 95 -12.14 10.37 22.47
CA PHE A 95 -13.42 10.97 22.14
C PHE A 95 -13.81 11.92 23.25
N VAL A 96 -14.06 13.17 22.90
CA VAL A 96 -14.44 14.21 23.86
C VAL A 96 -15.61 15.02 23.34
N LYS A 97 -16.37 15.57 24.28
CA LYS A 97 -17.34 16.62 24.02
C LYS A 97 -16.81 17.91 24.63
N PHE A 98 -16.59 18.93 23.80
CA PHE A 98 -16.23 20.25 24.29
C PHE A 98 -17.46 20.96 24.87
N ASN A 99 -17.27 21.70 25.95
CA ASN A 99 -18.31 22.54 26.51
C ASN A 99 -18.31 23.87 25.77
N ASN A 100 -19.30 24.11 24.91
CA ASN A 100 -19.52 25.43 24.32
C ASN A 100 -20.18 26.30 25.40
N GLN A 101 -19.48 27.36 25.84
CA GLN A 101 -20.14 28.48 26.52
C GLN A 101 -20.95 29.30 25.51
#